data_AF-A0A913HMB6-F1
#
_entry.id   AF-A0A913HMB6-F1
#
_cell.length_a   1.000
_cell.length_b   1.000
_cell.length_c   1.000
_cell.angle_alpha   90.00
_cell.angle_beta   90.00
_cell.angle_gamma   90.00
#
_symmetry.space_group_name_H-M   'P 1'
#
loop_
_entity.id
_entity.type
_entity.pdbx_description
1 polymer ?
#
loop_
_entity_poly.entity_id
_entity_poly.type
_entity_poly.pdbx_seq_one_letter_code
_entity_poly.pdbx_strand_id
1 'polypeptide(L)'
;MYGFHTNYWKKIKNSLNTIKFNAIKYNSEVCQDGHEMKLQVGKQNRWRCYVKESRKEIGIRIGTWFEGTKIPFKTAIFFIYCWSYEMVSVDFCKRELEMNHNTVVDWGSYFREVCLFMEKKCQSIIGRKGFTVEVDETLFTRRKNHCGRMLTQQWCFGRICCETKECFVRPVPNRSSNTLIEVLRRRVRQETLIISDM
;
A
#
# COMPACT_ATOMS: atom_id res chain seq x y z
N MET A 1 8.91 -18.42 18.30
CA MET A 1 9.42 -17.32 17.43
C MET A 1 8.26 -16.41 17.04
N TYR A 2 7.81 -15.54 17.94
CA TYR A 2 6.62 -14.68 17.75
C TYR A 2 6.97 -13.18 17.68
N GLY A 3 8.23 -12.81 17.45
CA GLY A 3 8.70 -11.42 17.56
C GLY A 3 8.68 -10.59 16.27
N PHE A 4 8.62 -11.20 15.08
CA PHE A 4 8.95 -10.49 13.83
C PHE A 4 7.75 -10.08 12.96
N HIS A 5 6.55 -10.57 13.25
CA HIS A 5 5.36 -10.17 12.51
C HIS A 5 4.96 -8.71 12.80
N THR A 6 5.33 -8.14 13.95
CA THR A 6 4.84 -6.81 14.36
C THR A 6 5.58 -5.65 13.69
N ASN A 7 6.87 -5.80 13.34
CA ASN A 7 7.66 -4.67 12.80
C ASN A 7 7.55 -4.52 11.28
N TYR A 8 7.47 -5.63 10.53
CA TYR A 8 7.28 -5.58 9.07
C TYR A 8 5.95 -4.93 8.68
N TRP A 9 4.88 -5.30 9.39
CA TRP A 9 3.55 -4.76 9.11
C TRP A 9 3.35 -3.35 9.69
N LYS A 10 3.93 -3.00 10.86
CA LYS A 10 4.05 -1.59 11.31
C LYS A 10 4.77 -0.70 10.28
N LYS A 11 5.80 -1.20 9.60
CA LYS A 11 6.51 -0.47 8.52
C LYS A 11 5.61 -0.27 7.29
N ILE A 12 4.74 -1.24 6.94
CA ILE A 12 3.70 -1.09 5.90
C ILE A 12 2.55 -0.18 6.34
N LYS A 13 2.20 -0.09 7.63
CA LYS A 13 1.17 0.87 8.13
C LYS A 13 1.49 2.32 7.78
N ASN A 14 2.78 2.67 7.69
CA ASN A 14 3.20 4.02 7.36
C ASN A 14 3.16 4.31 5.85
N SER A 15 3.50 3.35 4.97
CA SER A 15 3.25 3.49 3.53
C SER A 15 1.74 3.54 3.22
N LEU A 16 0.92 2.91 4.07
CA LEU A 16 -0.53 2.98 3.96
C LEU A 16 -1.13 4.35 4.32
N ASN A 17 -0.48 5.18 5.13
CA ASN A 17 -0.93 6.56 5.33
C ASN A 17 -0.73 7.41 4.06
N THR A 18 0.30 7.11 3.26
CA THR A 18 0.48 7.68 1.91
C THR A 18 -0.55 7.13 0.92
N ILE A 19 -0.94 5.86 1.06
CA ILE A 19 -2.03 5.24 0.27
C ILE A 19 -3.40 5.82 0.66
N LYS A 20 -3.67 6.12 1.95
CA LYS A 20 -4.91 6.76 2.41
C LYS A 20 -5.18 8.09 1.68
N PHE A 21 -4.14 8.85 1.35
CA PHE A 21 -4.28 10.14 0.65
C PHE A 21 -4.26 10.01 -0.88
N ASN A 22 -3.55 9.02 -1.45
CA ASN A 22 -3.39 8.89 -2.90
C ASN A 22 -4.34 7.87 -3.56
N ALA A 23 -4.93 6.93 -2.81
CA ALA A 23 -5.94 6.00 -3.32
C ALA A 23 -7.26 6.69 -3.67
N ILE A 24 -7.55 7.82 -3.01
CA ILE A 24 -8.77 8.62 -3.19
C ILE A 24 -8.53 9.78 -4.17
N LYS A 25 -7.27 10.18 -4.39
CA LYS A 25 -6.96 11.20 -5.40
C LYS A 25 -7.07 10.60 -6.79
N TYR A 26 -8.21 10.87 -7.44
CA TYR A 26 -8.41 10.62 -8.85
C TYR A 26 -8.83 11.90 -9.59
N ASN A 27 -8.49 11.94 -10.87
CA ASN A 27 -8.73 13.00 -11.88
C ASN A 27 -10.22 13.26 -12.19
N SER A 28 -11.17 12.76 -11.39
CA SER A 28 -12.62 12.83 -11.66
C SER A 28 -13.27 14.16 -11.24
N GLU A 29 -12.47 15.15 -10.86
CA GLU A 29 -12.94 16.50 -10.59
C GLU A 29 -13.30 17.25 -11.89
N VAL A 30 -12.95 16.71 -13.06
CA VAL A 30 -13.12 17.41 -14.34
C VAL A 30 -13.82 16.52 -15.37
N CYS A 31 -14.83 17.05 -16.06
CA CYS A 31 -15.49 16.33 -17.15
C CYS A 31 -14.62 16.34 -18.42
N GLN A 32 -15.00 15.57 -19.44
CA GLN A 32 -14.31 15.57 -20.75
C GLN A 32 -14.23 16.95 -21.41
N ASP A 33 -15.10 17.88 -21.02
CA ASP A 33 -15.17 19.24 -21.56
C ASP A 33 -14.39 20.26 -20.69
N GLY A 34 -13.63 19.79 -19.69
CA GLY A 34 -12.80 20.64 -18.84
C GLY A 34 -13.52 21.30 -17.66
N HIS A 35 -14.80 21.00 -17.43
CA HIS A 35 -15.58 21.61 -16.35
C HIS A 35 -15.44 20.86 -15.03
N GLU A 36 -15.40 21.61 -13.92
CA GLU A 36 -15.42 21.04 -12.58
C GLU A 36 -16.72 20.25 -12.30
N MET A 37 -16.58 19.05 -11.75
CA MET A 37 -17.67 18.16 -11.39
C MET A 37 -17.85 18.14 -9.87
N LYS A 38 -19.11 18.03 -9.41
CA LYS A 38 -19.42 17.89 -7.98
C LYS A 38 -19.91 16.48 -7.67
N LEU A 39 -19.51 15.96 -6.51
CA LEU A 39 -19.97 14.66 -6.04
C LEU A 39 -21.43 14.75 -5.58
N GLN A 40 -22.30 13.98 -6.23
CA GLN A 40 -23.68 13.78 -5.81
C GLN A 40 -23.78 12.47 -5.03
N VAL A 41 -24.17 12.57 -3.76
CA VAL A 41 -24.44 11.42 -2.88
C VAL A 41 -25.94 11.13 -2.92
N GLY A 42 -26.31 9.88 -3.17
CA GLY A 42 -27.71 9.47 -3.31
C GLY A 42 -27.84 7.95 -3.43
N LYS A 43 -28.88 7.46 -4.12
CA LYS A 43 -29.05 6.01 -4.38
C LYS A 43 -27.82 5.39 -5.07
N GLN A 44 -27.17 6.15 -5.93
CA GLN A 44 -25.89 5.82 -6.52
C GLN A 44 -25.02 7.08 -6.53
N ASN A 45 -23.86 6.98 -5.88
CA ASN A 45 -22.90 8.07 -5.83
C ASN A 45 -22.27 8.28 -7.20
N ARG A 46 -22.23 9.53 -7.68
CA ARG A 46 -21.72 9.90 -9.00
C ARG A 46 -21.15 11.31 -8.99
N TRP A 47 -20.17 11.56 -9.84
CA TRP A 47 -19.73 12.91 -10.20
C TRP A 47 -20.68 13.47 -11.24
N ARG A 48 -21.16 14.70 -11.03
CA ARG A 48 -22.05 15.40 -11.97
C ARG A 48 -21.46 16.74 -12.36
N CYS A 49 -21.42 17.01 -13.66
CA CYS A 49 -21.20 18.34 -14.19
C CYS A 49 -22.53 19.11 -14.20
N TYR A 50 -22.54 20.33 -13.66
CA TYR A 50 -23.75 21.16 -13.59
C TYR A 50 -23.84 22.19 -14.72
N VAL A 51 -22.81 22.28 -15.56
CA VAL A 51 -22.80 23.14 -16.75
C VAL A 51 -23.85 22.63 -17.73
N LYS A 52 -24.72 23.54 -18.21
CA LYS A 52 -25.92 23.19 -18.98
C LYS A 52 -25.60 22.46 -20.28
N GLU A 53 -24.52 22.81 -20.98
CA GLU A 53 -24.15 22.14 -22.25
C GLU A 53 -23.55 20.74 -22.05
N SER A 54 -22.93 20.45 -20.89
CA SER A 54 -22.27 19.16 -20.65
C SER A 54 -23.18 18.16 -19.93
N ARG A 55 -23.70 18.54 -18.74
CA ARG A 55 -24.51 17.67 -17.84
C ARG A 55 -24.01 16.24 -17.66
N LYS A 56 -22.73 15.98 -17.92
CA LYS A 56 -22.13 14.64 -17.87
C LYS A 56 -22.16 14.08 -16.45
N GLU A 57 -22.35 12.77 -16.36
CA GLU A 57 -22.31 12.02 -15.10
C GLU A 57 -21.27 10.90 -15.21
N ILE A 58 -20.45 10.75 -14.18
CA ILE A 58 -19.40 9.73 -14.11
C ILE A 58 -19.54 8.98 -12.79
N GLY A 59 -19.51 7.66 -12.82
CA GLY A 59 -19.55 6.86 -11.60
C GLY A 59 -18.31 7.09 -10.74
N ILE A 60 -18.46 7.04 -9.41
CA ILE A 60 -17.34 7.27 -8.46
C ILE A 60 -16.16 6.30 -8.62
N ARG A 61 -16.37 5.18 -9.32
CA ARG A 61 -15.38 4.12 -9.53
C ARG A 61 -14.71 4.19 -10.89
N ILE A 62 -15.12 5.08 -11.79
CA ILE A 62 -14.55 5.16 -13.14
C ILE A 62 -13.26 5.96 -13.08
N GLY A 63 -12.21 5.45 -13.73
CA GLY A 63 -10.88 5.78 -13.26
C GLY A 63 -10.71 5.23 -11.85
N THR A 64 -9.88 5.68 -10.93
CA THR A 64 -9.74 5.05 -9.59
C THR A 64 -9.35 3.56 -9.60
N TRP A 65 -8.96 3.05 -8.44
CA TRP A 65 -8.65 1.63 -8.24
C TRP A 65 -9.89 0.80 -7.92
N PHE A 66 -11.08 1.41 -7.90
CA PHE A 66 -12.34 0.70 -7.69
C PHE A 66 -13.02 0.35 -9.00
N GLU A 67 -12.46 0.70 -10.16
CA GLU A 67 -13.05 0.41 -11.45
C GLU A 67 -13.25 -1.10 -11.66
N GLY A 68 -14.41 -1.50 -12.19
CA GLY A 68 -14.76 -2.91 -12.40
C GLY A 68 -15.03 -3.73 -11.12
N THR A 69 -14.81 -3.18 -9.93
CA THR A 69 -15.08 -3.90 -8.67
C THR A 69 -16.58 -4.08 -8.42
N LYS A 70 -16.98 -5.28 -8.02
CA LYS A 70 -18.39 -5.66 -7.80
C LYS A 70 -18.85 -5.48 -6.35
N ILE A 71 -17.93 -5.37 -5.39
CA ILE A 71 -18.31 -5.24 -3.98
C ILE A 71 -18.88 -3.84 -3.68
N PRO A 72 -19.81 -3.70 -2.72
CA PRO A 72 -20.33 -2.39 -2.32
C PRO A 72 -19.20 -1.43 -1.92
N PHE A 73 -19.35 -0.14 -2.26
CA PHE A 73 -18.27 0.84 -2.07
C PHE A 73 -17.96 1.02 -0.59
N LYS A 74 -18.99 1.01 0.27
CA LYS A 74 -18.83 1.04 1.73
C LYS A 74 -18.00 -0.14 2.23
N THR A 75 -18.28 -1.36 1.75
CA THR A 75 -17.52 -2.57 2.10
C THR A 75 -16.06 -2.44 1.66
N ALA A 76 -15.81 -1.91 0.46
CA ALA A 76 -14.46 -1.66 -0.04
C ALA A 76 -13.68 -0.69 0.88
N ILE A 77 -14.29 0.42 1.28
CA ILE A 77 -13.66 1.40 2.18
C ILE A 77 -13.40 0.78 3.57
N PHE A 78 -14.37 0.03 4.12
CA PHE A 78 -14.19 -0.67 5.39
C PHE A 78 -13.09 -1.73 5.32
N PHE A 79 -13.01 -2.49 4.22
CA PHE A 79 -11.94 -3.45 4.01
C PHE A 79 -10.57 -2.75 4.04
N ILE A 80 -10.40 -1.64 3.32
CA ILE A 80 -9.15 -0.86 3.32
C ILE A 80 -8.80 -0.39 4.72
N TYR A 81 -9.77 0.15 5.44
CA TYR A 81 -9.59 0.58 6.81
C TYR A 81 -9.09 -0.58 7.67
N CYS A 82 -9.83 -1.69 7.74
CA CYS A 82 -9.46 -2.86 8.53
C CYS A 82 -8.11 -3.45 8.12
N TRP A 83 -7.81 -3.48 6.82
CA TRP A 83 -6.55 -3.97 6.28
C TRP A 83 -5.38 -3.12 6.76
N SER A 84 -5.57 -1.79 6.81
CA SER A 84 -4.55 -0.86 7.31
C SER A 84 -4.22 -0.99 8.79
N TYR A 85 -5.13 -1.57 9.58
CA TYR A 85 -4.91 -1.85 11.00
C TYR A 85 -4.47 -3.29 11.27
N GLU A 86 -4.20 -4.10 10.23
CA GLU A 86 -3.90 -5.55 10.34
C GLU A 86 -5.03 -6.36 10.99
N MET A 87 -6.28 -5.89 10.89
CA MET A 87 -7.44 -6.57 11.48
C MET A 87 -8.11 -7.55 10.51
N VAL A 88 -7.62 -7.64 9.28
CA VAL A 88 -8.23 -8.47 8.23
C VAL A 88 -7.78 -9.93 8.36
N SER A 89 -8.72 -10.76 8.77
CA SER A 89 -8.70 -12.21 8.54
C SER A 89 -9.89 -12.61 7.66
N VAL A 90 -9.85 -13.80 7.07
CA VAL A 90 -10.98 -14.35 6.31
C VAL A 90 -12.24 -14.38 7.17
N ASP A 91 -12.14 -14.85 8.41
CA ASP A 91 -13.30 -14.96 9.30
C ASP A 91 -13.82 -13.60 9.75
N PHE A 92 -12.93 -12.64 9.98
CA PHE A 92 -13.30 -11.26 10.25
C PHE A 92 -14.09 -10.66 9.07
N CYS A 93 -13.57 -10.79 7.84
CA CYS A 93 -14.24 -10.23 6.67
C CYS A 93 -15.56 -10.94 6.32
N LYS A 94 -15.68 -12.24 6.60
CA LYS A 94 -16.96 -12.96 6.47
C LYS A 94 -17.99 -12.42 7.44
N ARG A 95 -17.61 -12.22 8.71
CA ARG A 95 -18.54 -11.81 9.77
C ARG A 95 -18.91 -10.33 9.72
N GLU A 96 -17.92 -9.45 9.54
CA GLU A 96 -18.10 -8.00 9.65
C GLU A 96 -18.40 -7.32 8.31
N LEU A 97 -17.90 -7.88 7.20
CA LEU A 97 -18.02 -7.30 5.86
C LEU A 97 -18.88 -8.13 4.91
N GLU A 98 -19.42 -9.26 5.37
CA GLU A 98 -20.22 -10.21 4.58
C GLU A 98 -19.52 -10.64 3.29
N MET A 99 -18.18 -10.67 3.30
CA MET A 99 -17.39 -11.07 2.15
C MET A 99 -17.20 -12.58 2.14
N ASN A 100 -17.45 -13.22 0.99
CA ASN A 100 -17.12 -14.63 0.84
C ASN A 100 -15.58 -14.84 0.83
N HIS A 101 -15.15 -16.08 1.09
CA HIS A 101 -13.73 -16.44 1.17
C HIS A 101 -12.92 -15.98 -0.05
N ASN A 102 -13.40 -16.26 -1.26
CA ASN A 102 -12.68 -15.97 -2.49
C ASN A 102 -12.53 -14.46 -2.69
N THR A 103 -13.60 -13.69 -2.46
CA THR A 103 -13.55 -12.23 -2.52
C THR A 103 -12.51 -11.65 -1.55
N VAL A 104 -12.39 -12.19 -0.32
CA VAL A 104 -11.39 -11.72 0.65
C VAL A 104 -9.97 -11.99 0.17
N VAL A 105 -9.72 -13.19 -0.38
CA VAL A 105 -8.41 -13.57 -0.92
C VAL A 105 -8.05 -12.72 -2.14
N ASP A 106 -9.01 -12.52 -3.05
CA ASP A 106 -8.85 -11.71 -4.26
C ASP A 106 -8.56 -10.26 -3.91
N TRP A 107 -9.35 -9.67 -3.00
CA TRP A 107 -9.11 -8.31 -2.51
C TRP A 107 -7.78 -8.19 -1.78
N GLY A 108 -7.43 -9.16 -0.94
CA GLY A 108 -6.12 -9.19 -0.27
C GLY A 108 -4.95 -9.23 -1.26
N SER A 109 -5.11 -9.92 -2.39
CA SER A 109 -4.11 -9.98 -3.47
C SER A 109 -4.04 -8.67 -4.25
N TYR A 110 -5.20 -8.13 -4.63
CA TYR A 110 -5.32 -6.83 -5.30
C TYR A 110 -4.66 -5.70 -4.52
N PHE A 111 -4.89 -5.61 -3.20
CA PHE A 111 -4.27 -4.58 -2.37
C PHE A 111 -2.76 -4.72 -2.24
N ARG A 112 -2.23 -5.96 -2.27
CA ARG A 112 -0.78 -6.19 -2.32
C ARG A 112 -0.19 -5.68 -3.63
N GLU A 113 -0.86 -5.91 -4.75
CA GLU A 113 -0.43 -5.37 -6.06
C GLU A 113 -0.43 -3.84 -6.08
N VAL A 114 -1.46 -3.22 -5.52
CA VAL A 114 -1.53 -1.76 -5.36
C VAL A 114 -0.36 -1.24 -4.50
N CYS A 115 -0.05 -1.91 -3.38
CA CYS A 115 1.09 -1.54 -2.54
C CYS A 115 2.41 -1.61 -3.32
N LEU A 116 2.62 -2.69 -4.09
CA LEU A 116 3.81 -2.87 -4.93
C LEU A 116 3.90 -1.82 -6.04
N PHE A 117 2.78 -1.45 -6.65
CA PHE A 117 2.72 -0.38 -7.65
C PHE A 117 3.11 0.97 -7.05
N MET A 118 2.56 1.29 -5.87
CA MET A 118 2.88 2.54 -5.17
C MET A 118 4.34 2.59 -4.74
N GLU A 119 4.90 1.49 -4.25
CA GLU A 119 6.33 1.39 -3.93
C GLU A 119 7.21 1.62 -5.17
N LYS A 120 6.85 1.05 -6.33
CA LYS A 120 7.58 1.29 -7.58
C LYS A 120 7.52 2.74 -8.05
N LYS A 121 6.41 3.43 -7.78
CA LYS A 121 6.21 4.85 -8.14
C LYS A 121 6.93 5.78 -7.15
N CYS A 122 6.88 5.48 -5.86
CA CYS A 122 7.53 6.21 -4.79
C CYS A 122 9.00 5.79 -4.64
N GLN A 123 9.80 6.11 -5.66
CA GLN A 123 11.26 5.87 -5.67
C GLN A 123 12.06 7.02 -5.03
N SER A 124 11.47 7.75 -4.09
CA SER A 124 12.11 8.91 -3.47
C SER A 124 13.38 8.50 -2.71
N ILE A 125 14.39 9.35 -2.81
CA ILE A 125 15.56 9.27 -1.94
C ILE A 125 15.13 9.81 -0.57
N ILE A 126 15.30 8.98 0.46
CA ILE A 126 14.87 9.25 1.82
C ILE A 126 16.05 9.78 2.64
N GLY A 127 15.76 10.60 3.65
CA GLY A 127 16.77 11.17 4.54
C GLY A 127 17.29 12.52 4.06
N ARG A 128 17.90 13.26 4.98
CA ARG A 128 18.61 14.53 4.79
C ARG A 128 19.41 14.81 6.07
N LYS A 129 20.20 15.88 6.07
CA LYS A 129 20.92 16.31 7.28
C LYS A 129 19.97 16.43 8.48
N GLY A 130 20.34 15.82 9.59
CA GLY A 130 19.55 15.80 10.84
C GLY A 130 18.40 14.80 10.86
N PHE A 131 18.30 13.90 9.88
CA PHE A 131 17.28 12.85 9.83
C PHE A 131 17.89 11.49 10.17
N THR A 132 17.06 10.62 10.74
CA THR A 132 17.44 9.29 11.18
C THR A 132 16.72 8.25 10.34
N VAL A 133 17.49 7.35 9.73
CA VAL A 133 16.96 6.24 8.94
C VAL A 133 17.32 4.94 9.63
N GLU A 134 16.31 4.22 10.09
CA GLU A 134 16.45 2.85 10.58
C GLU A 134 16.42 1.89 9.40
N VAL A 135 17.33 0.92 9.39
CA VAL A 135 17.46 -0.12 8.36
C VAL A 135 17.37 -1.49 9.00
N ASP A 136 16.83 -2.48 8.28
CA ASP A 136 16.53 -3.82 8.82
C ASP A 136 16.42 -4.84 7.67
N GLU A 137 16.93 -6.06 7.88
CA GLU A 137 16.83 -7.18 6.96
C GLU A 137 15.81 -8.21 7.43
N THR A 138 14.96 -8.67 6.51
CA THR A 138 14.04 -9.76 6.78
C THR A 138 14.13 -10.82 5.70
N LEU A 139 14.23 -12.08 6.12
CA LEU A 139 14.19 -13.22 5.21
C LEU A 139 12.76 -13.75 5.07
N PHE A 140 12.20 -13.61 3.87
CA PHE A 140 10.94 -14.25 3.51
C PHE A 140 11.20 -15.69 3.10
N THR A 141 10.60 -16.62 3.84
CA THR A 141 10.66 -18.03 3.48
C THR A 141 9.30 -18.69 3.53
N ARG A 142 9.09 -19.67 2.66
CA ARG A 142 7.87 -20.49 2.67
C ARG A 142 8.25 -21.97 2.64
N ARG A 143 7.69 -22.74 3.58
CA ARG A 143 7.73 -24.21 3.55
C ARG A 143 6.51 -24.76 2.84
N LYS A 144 6.68 -25.84 2.07
CA LYS A 144 5.54 -26.60 1.54
C LYS A 144 4.74 -27.17 2.72
N ASN A 145 3.43 -26.93 2.77
CA ASN A 145 2.53 -27.40 3.84
C ASN A 145 2.98 -27.03 5.26
N HIS A 146 3.60 -25.85 5.44
CA HIS A 146 4.14 -25.35 6.72
C HIS A 146 5.24 -26.19 7.40
N CYS A 147 5.44 -27.45 7.01
CA CYS A 147 6.39 -28.38 7.63
C CYS A 147 7.39 -29.01 6.64
N GLY A 148 7.08 -29.03 5.35
CA GLY A 148 7.89 -29.70 4.32
C GLY A 148 9.09 -28.90 3.82
N ARG A 149 9.50 -29.19 2.58
CA ARG A 149 10.64 -28.58 1.90
C ARG A 149 10.56 -27.04 1.89
N MET A 150 11.69 -26.38 2.15
CA MET A 150 11.86 -24.95 1.91
C MET A 150 11.70 -24.67 0.41
N LEU A 151 10.71 -23.85 0.03
CA LEU A 151 10.46 -23.54 -1.37
C LEU A 151 11.41 -22.44 -1.85
N THR A 152 11.14 -21.21 -1.45
CA THR A 152 11.86 -20.02 -1.89
C THR A 152 12.29 -19.22 -0.67
N GLN A 153 13.52 -18.71 -0.74
CA GLN A 153 14.09 -17.78 0.22
C GLN A 153 14.31 -16.46 -0.51
N GLN A 154 13.77 -15.37 0.04
CA GLN A 154 13.94 -14.03 -0.51
C GLN A 154 14.34 -13.10 0.63
N TRP A 155 15.56 -12.57 0.59
CA TRP A 155 15.93 -11.49 1.49
C TRP A 155 15.25 -10.20 1.06
N CYS A 156 14.72 -9.46 2.01
CA CYS A 156 14.19 -8.13 1.83
C CYS A 156 14.94 -7.18 2.77
N PHE A 157 15.43 -6.09 2.20
CA PHE A 157 16.03 -5.01 2.96
C PHE A 157 15.03 -3.87 3.08
N GLY A 158 14.67 -3.55 4.30
CA GLY A 158 13.73 -2.50 4.64
C GLY A 158 14.43 -1.31 5.28
N ARG A 159 13.82 -0.13 5.14
CA ARG A 159 14.24 1.07 5.86
C ARG A 159 13.06 1.99 6.13
N ILE A 160 13.20 2.83 7.14
CA ILE A 160 12.22 3.85 7.50
C ILE A 160 12.92 5.11 8.01
N CYS A 161 12.49 6.28 7.55
CA CYS A 161 12.87 7.53 8.17
C CYS A 161 11.99 7.79 9.40
N CYS A 162 12.63 8.01 10.54
CA CYS A 162 11.94 8.19 11.81
C CYS A 162 11.09 9.47 11.82
N GLU A 163 11.53 10.51 11.11
CA GLU A 163 10.88 11.82 11.07
C GLU A 163 9.75 11.87 10.03
N THR A 164 9.99 11.45 8.78
CA THR A 164 8.96 11.52 7.72
C THR A 164 8.01 10.33 7.71
N LYS A 165 8.38 9.23 8.36
CA LYS A 165 7.72 7.92 8.26
C LYS A 165 7.70 7.34 6.83
N GLU A 166 8.47 7.91 5.91
CA GLU A 166 8.68 7.30 4.61
C GLU A 166 9.47 6.00 4.78
N CYS A 167 8.96 4.93 4.20
CA CYS A 167 9.56 3.61 4.26
C CYS A 167 9.72 3.02 2.87
N PHE A 168 10.65 2.08 2.75
CA PHE A 168 10.93 1.38 1.51
C PHE A 168 11.41 -0.03 1.81
N VAL A 169 10.95 -1.00 1.01
CA VAL A 169 11.40 -2.39 1.10
C VAL A 169 11.92 -2.82 -0.27
N ARG A 170 13.04 -3.54 -0.28
CA ARG A 170 13.62 -4.03 -1.54
C ARG A 170 14.00 -5.49 -1.43
N PRO A 171 13.57 -6.35 -2.37
CA PRO A 171 14.15 -7.68 -2.48
C PRO A 171 15.63 -7.56 -2.84
N VAL A 172 16.48 -8.22 -2.06
CA VAL A 172 17.93 -8.31 -2.27
C VAL A 172 18.35 -9.78 -2.38
N PRO A 173 19.42 -10.09 -3.13
CA PRO A 173 19.86 -11.47 -3.29
C PRO A 173 20.40 -12.08 -1.98
N ASN A 174 21.02 -11.28 -1.12
CA ASN A 174 21.62 -11.71 0.14
C ASN A 174 21.76 -10.54 1.13
N ARG A 175 22.08 -10.85 2.38
CA ARG A 175 22.34 -9.88 3.47
C ARG A 175 23.81 -9.41 3.57
N SER A 176 24.60 -9.54 2.50
CA SER A 176 26.01 -9.12 2.57
C SER A 176 26.10 -7.59 2.66
N SER A 177 27.06 -7.10 3.45
CA SER A 177 27.26 -5.66 3.64
C SER A 177 27.43 -4.91 2.32
N ASN A 178 28.09 -5.53 1.32
CA ASN A 178 28.26 -4.94 -0.01
C ASN A 178 26.91 -4.68 -0.69
N THR A 179 26.03 -5.68 -0.75
CA THR A 179 24.68 -5.54 -1.32
C THR A 179 23.88 -4.43 -0.61
N LEU A 180 23.96 -4.38 0.72
CA LEU A 180 23.18 -3.44 1.52
C LEU A 180 23.70 -2.01 1.39
N ILE A 181 25.02 -1.81 1.43
CA ILE A 181 25.67 -0.51 1.22
C ILE A 181 25.35 0.04 -0.18
N GLU A 182 25.34 -0.82 -1.21
CA GLU A 182 24.93 -0.39 -2.56
C GLU A 182 23.48 0.12 -2.60
N VAL A 183 22.56 -0.56 -1.92
CA VAL A 183 21.17 -0.12 -1.82
C VAL A 183 21.07 1.20 -1.07
N LEU A 184 21.79 1.35 0.04
CA LEU A 184 21.80 2.58 0.84
C LEU A 184 22.33 3.77 0.04
N ARG A 185 23.47 3.62 -0.66
CA ARG A 185 24.06 4.69 -1.49
C ARG A 185 23.12 5.21 -2.57
N ARG A 186 22.32 4.33 -3.18
CA ARG A 186 21.39 4.72 -4.26
C ARG A 186 20.13 5.42 -3.75
N ARG A 187 19.83 5.31 -2.45
CA ARG A 187 18.47 5.58 -1.96
C ARG A 187 18.45 6.45 -0.70
N VAL A 188 19.53 6.60 0.05
CA VAL A 188 19.66 7.47 1.23
C VAL A 188 20.44 8.72 0.86
N ARG A 189 20.00 9.92 1.26
CA ARG A 189 20.80 11.14 1.06
C ARG A 189 22.07 11.11 1.91
N GLN A 190 23.13 11.71 1.40
CA GLN A 190 24.32 11.98 2.20
C GLN A 190 23.97 12.78 3.46
N GLU A 191 24.78 12.63 4.52
CA GLU A 191 24.59 13.26 5.84
C GLU A 191 23.33 12.81 6.62
N THR A 192 22.73 11.67 6.25
CA THR A 192 21.68 11.04 7.05
C THR A 192 22.30 10.13 8.11
N LEU A 193 21.78 10.15 9.35
CA LEU A 193 22.16 9.19 10.37
C LEU A 193 21.47 7.86 10.08
N ILE A 194 22.24 6.79 9.90
CA ILE A 194 21.71 5.43 9.65
C ILE A 194 21.87 4.62 10.93
N ILE A 195 20.78 4.00 11.38
CA ILE A 195 20.75 3.09 12.53
C ILE A 195 20.42 1.69 12.01
N SER A 196 21.25 0.72 12.37
CA SER A 196 21.07 -0.70 12.05
C SER A 196 21.36 -1.53 13.29
N ASP A 197 20.67 -2.66 13.43
CA ASP A 197 20.93 -3.69 14.44
C ASP A 197 21.95 -4.76 13.97
N MET A 198 22.46 -4.64 12.74
CA MET A 198 23.51 -5.51 12.19
C MET A 198 24.86 -5.35 12.87
#